data_AF-W2T9Z8-F1
#
_entry.id   AF-W2T9Z8-F1
#
_cell.length_a   1.000
_cell.length_b   1.000
_cell.length_c   1.000
_cell.angle_alpha   90.00
_cell.angle_beta   90.00
_cell.angle_gamma   90.00
#
_symmetry.space_group_name_H-M   'P 1'
#
loop_
_entity.id
_entity.type
_entity.pdbx_description
1 polymer ?
#
loop_
_entity_poly.entity_id
_entity_poly.type
_entity_poly.pdbx_seq_one_letter_code
_entity_poly.pdbx_strand_id
1 'polypeptide(L)' 'MLPSGLVMIQRPSKYRVKKESNKGEPSIAIVGAGMSGLSAARRLIEDGTTNIDIYEGLNRIGGRVHPIPY' A
#
# COMPACT_ATOMS: atom_id res chain seq x y z
N MET A 1 18.46 35.99 33.23
CA MET A 1 17.48 35.25 34.05
C MET A 1 16.72 34.32 33.10
N LEU A 2 17.17 33.07 33.00
CA LEU A 2 16.56 32.02 32.17
C LEU A 2 15.43 31.37 32.97
N PRO A 3 14.22 31.14 32.41
CA PRO A 3 13.24 30.32 33.09
C PRO A 3 13.59 28.84 32.91
N SER A 4 13.93 28.24 34.05
CA SER A 4 14.13 26.82 34.28
C SER A 4 12.82 26.04 34.07
N GLY A 5 12.89 24.95 33.32
CA GLY A 5 12.08 23.75 33.58
C GLY A 5 10.64 23.76 33.10
N LEU A 6 10.41 23.26 31.88
CA LEU A 6 9.30 22.33 31.65
C LEU A 6 9.72 21.24 30.67
N VAL A 7 10.30 20.18 31.23
CA VAL A 7 10.43 18.89 30.57
C VAL A 7 9.04 18.25 30.56
N MET A 8 8.43 18.13 29.38
CA MET A 8 7.27 17.25 29.14
C MET A 8 7.60 16.30 27.98
N ILE A 9 8.02 15.11 28.39
CA ILE A 9 8.06 13.81 27.72
C ILE A 9 7.19 13.76 26.44
N GLN A 10 7.79 13.86 25.24
CA GLN A 10 7.16 13.35 24.02
C GLN A 10 7.29 11.82 24.03
N ARG A 11 6.16 11.15 24.30
CA ARG A 11 6.03 9.69 24.29
C ARG A 11 6.21 9.14 22.86
N PRO A 12 6.83 7.97 22.67
CA PRO A 12 7.21 7.45 21.36
C PRO A 12 6.01 7.07 20.51
N SER A 13 6.14 7.37 19.22
CA SER A 13 5.37 6.93 18.04
C SER A 13 4.65 5.58 18.18
N LYS A 14 3.47 5.55 18.80
CA LYS A 14 2.64 4.33 18.91
C LYS A 14 1.18 4.51 18.48
N TYR A 15 0.88 5.61 17.78
CA TYR A 15 -0.40 5.81 17.11
C TYR A 15 -0.18 5.67 15.61
N ARG A 16 -0.31 4.44 15.10
CA ARG A 16 -0.54 4.21 13.67
C ARG A 16 -1.88 4.88 13.36
N VAL A 17 -1.83 6.05 12.74
CA VAL A 17 -3.01 6.74 12.21
C VAL A 17 -3.80 5.69 11.40
N LYS A 18 -4.98 5.29 11.90
CA LYS A 18 -5.88 4.47 11.10
C LYS A 18 -6.30 5.35 9.94
N LYS A 19 -5.93 4.95 8.71
CA LYS A 19 -6.37 5.59 7.47
C LYS A 19 -7.90 5.55 7.52
N GLU A 20 -8.54 6.70 7.76
CA GLU A 20 -9.99 6.80 7.63
C GLU A 20 -10.31 6.44 6.18
N SER A 21 -11.09 5.38 5.97
CA SER A 21 -11.61 5.07 4.65
C SER A 21 -12.50 6.24 4.25
N ASN A 22 -12.04 7.10 3.33
CA ASN A 22 -12.90 8.07 2.67
C ASN A 22 -14.15 7.31 2.21
N LYS A 23 -15.33 7.65 2.76
CA LYS A 23 -16.61 6.95 2.55
C LYS A 23 -17.12 6.95 1.09
N GLY A 24 -16.26 7.33 0.12
CA GLY A 24 -16.56 7.42 -1.30
C GLY A 24 -15.48 6.86 -2.24
N GLU A 25 -14.34 6.40 -1.75
CA GLU A 25 -13.34 5.75 -2.63
C GLU A 25 -13.57 4.23 -2.70
N PRO A 26 -13.76 3.65 -3.90
CA PRO A 26 -13.96 2.21 -4.04
C PRO A 26 -12.69 1.44 -3.65
N SER A 27 -12.86 0.38 -2.86
CA SER A 27 -11.82 -0.62 -2.63
C SER A 27 -11.77 -1.59 -3.80
N ILE A 28 -10.59 -1.77 -4.40
CA ILE A 28 -10.43 -2.64 -5.58
C ILE A 28 -9.56 -3.85 -5.22
N ALA A 29 -10.10 -5.05 -5.44
CA ALA A 29 -9.35 -6.29 -5.35
C ALA A 29 -9.01 -6.82 -6.75
N ILE A 30 -7.72 -7.05 -7.00
CA ILE A 30 -7.21 -7.64 -8.25
C ILE A 30 -6.77 -9.07 -7.94
N VAL A 31 -7.35 -10.05 -8.64
CA VAL A 31 -6.99 -11.47 -8.50
C VAL A 31 -6.13 -11.90 -9.69
N GLY A 32 -4.87 -12.24 -9.40
CA GLY A 32 -3.79 -12.57 -10.33
C GLY A 32 -2.80 -11.41 -10.50
N ALA A 33 -1.54 -11.62 -10.15
CA ALA A 33 -0.40 -10.71 -10.37
C ALA A 33 0.41 -11.10 -11.62
N GLY A 34 -0.28 -11.52 -12.67
CA GLY A 34 0.28 -11.62 -14.02
C GLY A 34 0.34 -10.27 -14.74
N MET A 35 0.70 -10.27 -16.03
CA MET A 35 0.75 -9.04 -16.82
C MET A 35 -0.56 -8.24 -16.80
N SER A 36 -1.71 -8.90 -16.94
CA SER A 36 -3.02 -8.22 -16.93
C SER A 36 -3.33 -7.56 -15.59
N GLY A 37 -3.12 -8.25 -14.48
CA GLY A 37 -3.41 -7.72 -13.15
C GLY A 37 -2.46 -6.60 -12.74
N LEU A 38 -1.16 -6.74 -13.03
CA LEU A 38 -0.18 -5.68 -12.77
C LEU A 38 -0.44 -4.44 -13.65
N SER A 39 -0.82 -4.61 -14.92
CA SER A 39 -1.20 -3.50 -15.78
C SER A 39 -2.48 -2.80 -15.32
N ALA A 40 -3.49 -3.55 -14.87
CA ALA A 40 -4.70 -2.99 -14.29
C ALA A 40 -4.40 -2.19 -13.02
N ALA A 41 -3.59 -2.75 -12.11
CA ALA A 41 -3.15 -2.07 -10.90
C ALA A 41 -2.41 -0.76 -11.22
N ARG A 42 -1.45 -0.81 -12.15
CA ARG A 42 -0.73 0.37 -12.60
C ARG A 42 -1.67 1.45 -13.10
N ARG A 43 -2.64 1.09 -13.95
CA ARG A 43 -3.59 2.06 -14.51
C ARG A 43 -4.45 2.71 -13.43
N LEU A 44 -4.95 1.91 -12.48
CA LEU A 44 -5.75 2.41 -11.37
C LEU A 44 -4.96 3.37 -10.47
N ILE A 45 -3.67 3.08 -10.24
CA ILE A 45 -2.77 3.96 -9.49
C ILE A 45 -2.52 5.27 -10.26
N GLU A 46 -2.26 5.19 -11.56
CA GLU A 46 -2.07 6.37 -12.44
C GLU A 46 -3.32 7.26 -12.47
N ASP A 47 -4.51 6.66 -12.42
CA ASP A 47 -5.80 7.36 -12.37
C ASP A 47 -6.15 7.86 -10.94
N GLY A 48 -5.25 7.68 -9.96
CA GLY A 48 -5.38 8.24 -8.60
C GLY A 48 -6.06 7.33 -7.57
N THR A 49 -6.33 6.06 -7.90
CA THR A 49 -6.92 5.11 -6.96
C THR A 49 -5.89 4.69 -5.92
N THR A 50 -6.23 4.83 -4.63
CA THR A 50 -5.28 4.58 -3.53
C THR A 50 -5.55 3.32 -2.72
N ASN A 51 -6.67 2.65 -2.96
CA ASN A 51 -7.15 1.53 -2.16
C ASN A 51 -7.25 0.24 -3.00
N ILE A 52 -6.09 -0.35 -3.31
CA ILE A 52 -5.97 -1.50 -4.20
C ILE A 52 -5.21 -2.61 -3.47
N ASP A 53 -5.79 -3.82 -3.49
CA ASP A 53 -5.13 -5.04 -3.03
C ASP A 53 -4.97 -6.00 -4.23
N ILE A 54 -3.80 -6.64 -4.34
CA ILE A 54 -3.51 -7.64 -5.37
C ILE A 54 -3.25 -8.99 -4.72
N TYR A 55 -3.96 -10.02 -5.17
CA TYR A 55 -3.82 -11.41 -4.70
C TYR A 55 -3.25 -12.27 -5.82
N GLU A 56 -2.21 -13.06 -5.54
CA GLU A 56 -1.60 -14.00 -6.50
C GLU A 56 -1.59 -15.39 -5.89
N GLY A 57 -1.95 -16.40 -6.69
CA GLY A 57 -1.99 -17.80 -6.24
C GLY A 57 -0.61 -18.46 -6.27
N LEU A 58 0.34 -17.90 -7.02
CA LEU A 58 1.73 -18.35 -7.07
C LEU A 58 2.60 -17.68 -6.00
N ASN A 59 3.71 -18.32 -5.63
CA ASN A 59 4.76 -17.73 -4.79
C ASN A 59 5.64 -16.71 -5.55
N ARG A 60 5.17 -16.20 -6.69
CA ARG A 60 5.87 -15.22 -7.52
C ARG A 60 4.87 -14.42 -8.36
N ILE A 61 5.26 -13.20 -8.70
CA ILE A 61 4.53 -12.37 -9.68
C ILE A 61 4.90 -12.73 -11.13
N GLY A 62 4.20 -12.13 -12.08
CA GLY A 62 4.46 -12.26 -13.53
C GLY A 62 3.55 -13.27 -14.24
N GLY A 63 2.90 -14.17 -13.49
CA GLY A 63 2.00 -15.18 -14.06
C GLY A 63 2.73 -16.07 -15.06
N ARG A 64 2.25 -16.11 -16.32
CA ARG A 64 2.89 -16.87 -17.41
C ARG A 64 4.25 -16.32 -17.83
N VAL A 65 4.57 -15.08 -17.49
CA VAL A 65 5.90 -14.50 -17.71
C VAL A 65 6.81 -14.99 -16.60
N HIS A 66 7.68 -15.95 -16.91
CA HIS A 66 8.63 -16.54 -15.96
C HIS A 66 9.97 -16.81 -16.63
N PRO A 67 10.97 -15.93 -16.43
CA PRO A 67 12.31 -16.18 -16.95
C PRO A 67 12.97 -17.31 -16.17
N ILE A 68 13.52 -18.28 -16.89
CA ILE A 68 14.38 -19.33 -16.34
C ILE A 68 15.84 -18.88 -16.49
N PRO A 69 16.63 -18.82 -15.40
CA PRO A 69 18.05 -18.50 -15.49
C PRO A 69 18.81 -19.61 -16.21
N TYR A 70 19.84 -19.22 -16.98
CA TYR A 70 20.78 -20.10 -17.68
C TYR A 70 22.13 -20.08 -16.97
#